data_AF-A0AAV6H2M6-F1
#
_entry.id   AF-A0AAV6H2M6-F1
#
_cell.length_a   1.000
_cell.length_b   1.000
_cell.length_c   1.000
_cell.angle_alpha   90.00
_cell.angle_beta   90.00
_cell.angle_gamma   90.00
#
_symmetry.space_group_name_H-M   'P 1'
#
loop_
_entity.id
_entity.type
_entity.pdbx_description
1 polymer ?
#
loop_
_entity_poly.entity_id
_entity_poly.type
_entity_poly.pdbx_seq_one_letter_code
_entity_poly.pdbx_strand_id
1 'polypeptide(L)'
;MDIELDYNMELDYADYDNYSTDNSTVGEEYSIKFQSTCFTEAACVTLVVINGVIFILGVLGNGIVIWMKKTINTTWYLSLAVSDFLVCAIHPFNIAYLALQDWVFGIFLCKCTSFMMFVNMFSSIFLLVFISVDRCVAVMFPVWAQNHRTVRTASVVVVLAWVLAAVLSIPSIIFREVKHHMGKSHCFNNYMADPHSHTAIAISRFVSGFVVPFSIIIVCYSVITLRLMGSQIKRSSKPLKIMMALIVTFF
;
A
#
# COMPACT_ATOMS: atom_id res chain seq x y z
N MET A 1 35.39 3.12 -4.51
CA MET A 1 34.66 2.15 -5.37
C MET A 1 33.28 2.09 -4.77
N ASP A 2 32.53 3.15 -5.05
CA ASP A 2 31.38 3.57 -4.28
C ASP A 2 30.19 3.53 -5.23
N ILE A 3 29.22 2.69 -4.89
CA ILE A 3 27.97 2.50 -5.64
C ILE A 3 26.94 3.35 -4.91
N GLU A 4 26.70 4.54 -5.46
CA GLU A 4 25.64 5.44 -5.03
C GLU A 4 24.43 5.18 -5.95
N LEU A 5 23.43 4.47 -5.42
CA LEU A 5 22.15 4.23 -6.09
C LEU A 5 21.30 5.50 -5.93
N ASP A 6 21.41 6.40 -6.89
CA ASP A 6 20.55 7.58 -6.97
C ASP A 6 19.17 7.20 -7.50
N TYR A 7 18.19 7.13 -6.59
CA TYR A 7 16.77 7.05 -6.91
C TYR A 7 16.20 8.48 -6.94
N ASN A 8 16.65 9.26 -7.91
CA ASN A 8 16.06 10.54 -8.25
C ASN A 8 15.18 10.37 -9.49
N MET A 9 13.89 10.10 -9.25
CA MET A 9 12.84 10.39 -10.23
C MET A 9 12.54 11.90 -10.14
N GLU A 10 13.54 12.72 -10.48
CA GLU A 10 13.32 14.13 -10.81
C GLU A 10 12.70 14.17 -12.20
N LEU A 11 11.45 14.63 -12.24
CA LEU A 11 10.80 15.10 -13.44
C LEU A 11 11.67 16.20 -14.04
N ASP A 12 12.36 15.88 -15.14
CA ASP A 12 13.02 16.85 -15.99
C ASP A 12 11.95 17.74 -16.63
N TYR A 13 11.64 18.83 -15.93
CA TYR A 13 10.71 19.88 -16.31
C TYR A 13 11.53 21.17 -16.45
N ALA A 14 12.50 21.16 -17.35
CA ALA A 14 13.30 22.34 -17.65
C ALA A 14 13.87 22.30 -19.07
N ASP A 15 13.02 22.50 -20.08
CA ASP A 15 13.39 23.42 -21.16
C ASP A 15 12.13 23.85 -21.94
N TYR A 16 12.20 25.01 -22.59
CA TYR A 16 11.20 25.71 -23.43
C TYR A 16 10.64 27.02 -22.86
N ASP A 17 11.55 27.94 -22.54
CA ASP A 17 11.33 29.36 -22.80
C ASP A 17 12.39 29.85 -23.79
N ASN A 18 12.14 29.62 -25.10
CA ASN A 18 12.72 30.46 -26.14
C ASN A 18 11.80 30.53 -27.34
N TYR A 19 10.79 31.40 -27.24
CA TYR A 19 10.02 31.87 -28.39
C TYR A 19 10.97 32.74 -29.24
N SER A 20 11.43 32.20 -30.37
CA SER A 20 11.86 33.01 -31.50
C SER A 20 10.92 32.78 -32.66
N THR A 21 10.21 33.86 -32.95
CA THR A 21 9.32 34.08 -34.09
C THR A 21 10.10 33.86 -35.39
N ASP A 22 9.61 32.99 -36.26
CA ASP A 22 9.68 33.26 -37.70
C ASP A 22 8.59 32.51 -38.47
N ASN A 23 7.87 33.28 -39.28
CA ASN A 23 6.80 32.83 -40.17
C ASN A 23 7.38 32.06 -41.36
N SER A 24 6.84 30.89 -41.69
CA SER A 24 6.54 30.48 -43.07
C SER A 24 5.67 29.22 -43.12
N THR A 25 4.66 29.29 -43.98
CA THR A 25 3.64 28.29 -44.34
C THR A 25 4.22 27.06 -45.04
N VAL A 26 3.90 25.85 -44.57
CA VAL A 26 3.43 24.69 -45.37
C VAL A 26 2.67 23.77 -44.41
N GLY A 27 1.44 23.40 -44.77
CA GLY A 27 0.65 22.44 -44.00
C GLY A 27 1.22 21.03 -44.15
N GLU A 28 1.70 20.46 -43.06
CA GLU A 28 1.87 19.02 -42.91
C GLU A 28 1.10 18.59 -41.66
N GLU A 29 0.02 17.83 -41.90
CA GLU A 29 -0.67 17.07 -40.87
C GLU A 29 0.28 15.96 -40.40
N TYR A 30 1.16 16.28 -39.46
CA TYR A 30 2.07 15.31 -38.86
C TYR A 30 1.27 14.46 -37.87
N SER A 31 0.71 13.35 -38.35
CA SER A 31 0.15 12.30 -37.51
C SER A 31 1.28 11.73 -36.65
N ILE A 32 1.46 12.23 -35.43
CA ILE A 32 2.36 11.67 -34.44
C ILE A 32 1.82 10.28 -34.07
N LYS A 33 2.29 9.24 -34.75
CA LYS A 33 2.23 7.87 -34.23
C LYS A 33 3.15 7.82 -33.02
N PHE A 34 2.60 8.09 -31.84
CA PHE A 34 3.29 7.83 -30.58
C PHE A 34 3.41 6.31 -30.42
N GLN A 35 4.50 5.76 -30.94
CA GLN A 35 4.86 4.37 -30.74
C GLN A 35 5.07 4.15 -29.24
N SER A 36 4.38 3.16 -28.66
CA SER A 36 4.50 2.86 -27.23
C SER A 36 5.95 2.49 -26.89
N THR A 37 6.66 3.42 -26.26
CA THR A 37 8.07 3.31 -25.87
C THR A 37 8.30 2.26 -24.77
N CYS A 38 7.23 1.74 -24.16
CA CYS A 38 7.32 0.81 -23.02
C CYS A 38 7.98 -0.53 -23.38
N PHE A 39 7.88 -1.02 -24.61
CA PHE A 39 8.48 -2.32 -24.97
C PHE A 39 10.00 -2.27 -25.18
N THR A 40 10.55 -1.08 -25.40
CA THR A 40 11.98 -0.85 -25.63
C THR A 40 12.74 -0.55 -24.33
N GLU A 41 12.06 -0.03 -23.32
CA GLU A 41 12.60 0.31 -22.01
C GLU A 41 12.62 -0.93 -21.10
N ALA A 42 13.82 -1.42 -20.74
CA ALA A 42 13.97 -2.58 -19.87
C ALA A 42 13.20 -2.43 -18.55
N ALA A 43 13.20 -1.22 -17.97
CA ALA A 43 12.46 -0.92 -16.75
C ALA A 43 10.94 -1.10 -16.90
N CYS A 44 10.35 -0.69 -18.04
CA CYS A 44 8.91 -0.80 -18.27
C CYS A 44 8.51 -2.27 -18.46
N VAL A 45 9.29 -3.04 -19.22
CA VAL A 45 9.08 -4.49 -19.38
C VAL A 45 9.19 -5.21 -18.03
N THR A 46 10.21 -4.89 -17.24
CA THR A 46 10.38 -5.46 -15.88
C THR A 46 9.18 -5.14 -15.00
N LEU A 47 8.70 -3.90 -14.98
CA LEU A 47 7.52 -3.52 -14.20
C LEU A 47 6.27 -4.27 -14.67
N VAL A 48 6.01 -4.36 -15.98
CA VAL A 48 4.85 -5.10 -16.52
C VAL A 48 4.89 -6.56 -16.09
N VAL A 49 6.05 -7.23 -16.19
CA VAL A 49 6.22 -8.62 -15.77
C VAL A 49 5.99 -8.79 -14.28
N ILE A 50 6.59 -7.94 -13.45
CA ILE A 50 6.43 -7.97 -11.99
C ILE A 50 4.96 -7.79 -11.61
N ASN A 51 4.30 -6.77 -12.17
CA ASN A 51 2.89 -6.51 -11.90
C ASN A 51 2.03 -7.70 -12.36
N GLY A 52 2.30 -8.30 -13.52
CA GLY A 52 1.61 -9.50 -13.99
C GLY A 52 1.74 -10.69 -13.03
N VAL A 53 2.95 -10.94 -12.51
CA VAL A 53 3.22 -11.99 -11.52
C VAL A 53 2.49 -11.71 -10.20
N ILE A 54 2.54 -10.46 -9.70
CA ILE A 54 1.82 -10.04 -8.48
C ILE A 54 0.32 -10.26 -8.64
N PHE A 55 -0.24 -9.93 -9.80
CA PHE A 55 -1.65 -10.17 -10.09
C PHE A 55 -2.01 -11.66 -9.99
N ILE A 56 -1.27 -12.53 -10.68
CA ILE A 56 -1.56 -13.97 -10.70
C ILE A 56 -1.41 -14.58 -9.30
N LEU A 57 -0.27 -14.33 -8.65
CA LEU A 57 0.01 -14.87 -7.32
C LEU A 57 -0.95 -14.32 -6.27
N GLY A 58 -1.27 -13.04 -6.35
CA GLY A 58 -2.17 -12.38 -5.41
C GLY A 58 -3.62 -12.84 -5.55
N VAL A 59 -4.14 -12.99 -6.78
CA VAL A 59 -5.50 -13.50 -7.01
C VAL A 59 -5.62 -14.97 -6.57
N LEU A 60 -4.68 -15.82 -6.98
CA LEU A 60 -4.72 -17.24 -6.64
C LEU A 60 -4.47 -17.46 -5.15
N GLY A 61 -3.41 -16.86 -4.60
CA GLY A 61 -3.01 -17.03 -3.20
C GLY A 61 -4.08 -16.50 -2.24
N ASN A 62 -4.50 -15.24 -2.40
CA ASN A 62 -5.51 -14.66 -1.52
C ASN A 62 -6.90 -15.25 -1.77
N GLY A 63 -7.23 -15.63 -3.01
CA GLY A 63 -8.47 -16.32 -3.34
C GLY A 63 -8.63 -17.66 -2.61
N ILE A 64 -7.55 -18.45 -2.53
CA ILE A 64 -7.55 -19.70 -1.75
C ILE A 64 -7.83 -19.41 -0.27
N VAL A 65 -7.16 -18.41 0.31
CA VAL A 65 -7.37 -18.03 1.73
C VAL A 65 -8.81 -17.60 1.98
N ILE A 66 -9.42 -16.85 1.06
CA ILE A 66 -10.84 -16.43 1.13
C ILE A 66 -11.78 -17.63 1.05
N TRP A 67 -11.45 -18.64 0.24
CA TRP A 67 -12.24 -19.86 0.07
C TRP A 67 -12.22 -20.78 1.29
N MET A 68 -11.21 -20.70 2.15
CA MET A 68 -11.10 -21.53 3.35
C MET A 68 -12.17 -21.20 4.42
N LYS A 69 -12.61 -22.22 5.18
CA LYS A 69 -13.63 -22.07 6.23
C LYS A 69 -13.24 -21.03 7.29
N LYS A 70 -14.20 -20.16 7.65
CA LYS A 70 -14.03 -19.13 8.70
C LYS A 70 -13.88 -19.77 10.09
N THR A 71 -12.75 -19.50 10.75
CA THR A 71 -12.47 -19.75 12.17
C THR A 71 -12.04 -18.44 12.85
N ILE A 72 -11.94 -18.43 14.19
CA ILE A 72 -11.50 -17.23 14.96
C ILE A 72 -10.14 -16.74 14.45
N ASN A 73 -9.19 -17.66 14.26
CA ASN A 73 -7.86 -17.30 13.80
C ASN A 73 -7.85 -16.86 12.33
N THR A 74 -8.78 -17.35 11.50
CA THR A 74 -8.82 -16.95 10.08
C THR A 74 -9.53 -15.62 9.85
N THR A 75 -10.24 -15.04 10.82
CA THR A 75 -10.94 -13.76 10.61
C THR A 75 -9.97 -12.63 10.30
N TRP A 76 -8.81 -12.61 10.98
CA TRP A 76 -7.72 -11.67 10.77
C TRP A 76 -7.06 -11.86 9.39
N TYR A 77 -6.70 -13.10 9.06
CA TYR A 77 -6.11 -13.42 7.76
C TYR A 77 -7.08 -13.20 6.59
N LEU A 78 -8.38 -13.39 6.82
CA LEU A 78 -9.42 -13.13 5.82
C LEU A 78 -9.51 -11.63 5.51
N SER A 79 -9.41 -10.77 6.52
CA SER A 79 -9.34 -9.32 6.34
C SER A 79 -8.20 -8.92 5.40
N LEU A 80 -7.01 -9.48 5.64
CA LEU A 80 -5.84 -9.24 4.82
C LEU A 80 -6.04 -9.77 3.40
N ALA A 81 -6.47 -11.02 3.26
CA ALA A 81 -6.70 -11.65 1.97
C ALA A 81 -7.73 -10.89 1.11
N VAL A 82 -8.80 -10.38 1.72
CA VAL A 82 -9.79 -9.53 1.01
C VAL A 82 -9.14 -8.23 0.54
N SER A 83 -8.35 -7.58 1.40
CA SER A 83 -7.64 -6.35 1.05
C SER A 83 -6.62 -6.54 -0.08
N ASP A 84 -5.83 -7.59 0.00
CA ASP A 84 -4.81 -7.93 -1.01
C ASP A 84 -5.49 -8.30 -2.34
N PHE A 85 -6.56 -9.08 -2.27
CA PHE A 85 -7.35 -9.43 -3.45
C PHE A 85 -7.90 -8.20 -4.17
N LEU A 86 -8.43 -7.21 -3.43
CA LEU A 86 -8.94 -5.96 -4.00
C LEU A 86 -7.83 -5.16 -4.70
N VAL A 87 -6.63 -5.06 -4.10
CA VAL A 87 -5.49 -4.39 -4.73
C VAL A 87 -5.03 -5.14 -5.98
N CYS A 88 -4.91 -6.47 -5.90
CA CYS A 88 -4.55 -7.29 -7.04
C CYS A 88 -5.58 -7.14 -8.17
N ALA A 89 -6.87 -7.08 -7.88
CA ALA A 89 -7.91 -6.88 -8.89
C ALA A 89 -7.79 -5.53 -9.63
N ILE A 90 -7.18 -4.51 -9.00
CA ILE A 90 -6.96 -3.19 -9.60
C ILE A 90 -5.63 -3.11 -10.39
N HIS A 91 -4.71 -4.02 -10.11
CA HIS A 91 -3.37 -4.04 -10.71
C HIS A 91 -3.35 -4.12 -12.25
N PRO A 92 -4.27 -4.84 -12.94
CA PRO A 92 -4.35 -4.84 -14.40
C PRO A 92 -4.53 -3.46 -15.03
N PHE A 93 -5.21 -2.52 -14.35
CA PHE A 93 -5.36 -1.15 -14.85
C PHE A 93 -4.03 -0.39 -14.86
N ASN A 94 -3.15 -0.67 -13.90
CA ASN A 94 -1.80 -0.10 -13.89
C ASN A 94 -0.92 -0.70 -14.99
N ILE A 95 -1.05 -2.01 -15.25
CA ILE A 95 -0.34 -2.67 -16.36
C ILE A 95 -0.77 -2.06 -17.69
N ALA A 96 -2.08 -1.86 -17.88
CA ALA A 96 -2.61 -1.20 -19.08
C ALA A 96 -2.11 0.25 -19.20
N TYR A 97 -2.06 1.00 -18.10
CA TYR A 97 -1.47 2.35 -18.08
C TYR A 97 0.01 2.34 -18.46
N LEU A 98 0.81 1.40 -17.95
CA LEU A 98 2.22 1.25 -18.32
C LEU A 98 2.39 0.91 -19.81
N ALA A 99 1.54 0.03 -20.35
CA ALA A 99 1.62 -0.40 -21.75
C ALA A 99 1.16 0.68 -22.74
N LEU A 100 0.14 1.47 -22.39
CA LEU A 100 -0.44 2.50 -23.26
C LEU A 100 0.19 3.89 -23.03
N GLN A 101 0.84 4.07 -21.88
CA GLN A 101 1.32 5.37 -21.39
C GLN A 101 0.19 6.42 -21.36
N ASP A 102 -1.06 5.97 -21.19
CA ASP A 102 -2.26 6.80 -21.22
C ASP A 102 -3.32 6.24 -20.24
N TRP A 103 -3.83 7.11 -19.36
CA TRP A 103 -4.83 6.78 -18.35
C TRP A 103 -6.24 6.98 -18.89
N VAL A 104 -6.75 5.97 -19.60
CA VAL A 104 -8.09 6.01 -20.23
C VAL A 104 -9.25 5.68 -19.27
N PHE A 105 -8.94 5.28 -18.03
CA PHE A 105 -9.91 4.76 -17.06
C PHE A 105 -10.65 5.84 -16.27
N GLY A 106 -10.35 7.11 -16.53
CA GLY A 106 -10.97 8.26 -15.89
C GLY A 106 -10.56 8.49 -14.43
N ILE A 107 -11.06 9.58 -13.86
CA ILE A 107 -10.63 10.05 -12.53
C ILE A 107 -11.07 9.14 -11.38
N PHE A 108 -12.18 8.42 -11.53
CA PHE A 108 -12.68 7.50 -10.51
C PHE A 108 -11.69 6.36 -10.24
N LEU A 109 -11.28 5.64 -11.29
CA LEU A 109 -10.31 4.54 -11.14
C LEU A 109 -8.94 5.08 -10.72
N CYS A 110 -8.55 6.27 -11.19
CA CYS A 110 -7.32 6.93 -10.74
C CYS A 110 -7.34 7.12 -9.22
N LYS A 111 -8.37 7.75 -8.65
CA LYS A 111 -8.50 7.93 -7.19
C LYS A 111 -8.64 6.59 -6.46
N CYS A 112 -9.44 5.66 -6.99
CA CYS A 112 -9.69 4.34 -6.39
C CYS A 112 -8.40 3.52 -6.24
N THR A 113 -7.54 3.49 -7.26
CA THR A 113 -6.28 2.73 -7.22
C THR A 113 -5.37 3.17 -6.08
N SER A 114 -5.20 4.49 -5.89
CA SER A 114 -4.40 4.99 -4.76
C SER A 114 -5.07 4.73 -3.43
N PHE A 115 -6.38 4.98 -3.35
CA PHE A 115 -7.12 4.73 -2.12
C PHE A 115 -7.00 3.29 -1.65
N MET A 116 -7.21 2.31 -2.54
CA MET A 116 -7.11 0.89 -2.20
C MET A 116 -5.69 0.48 -1.82
N MET A 117 -4.66 1.08 -2.43
CA MET A 117 -3.27 0.86 -2.05
C MET A 117 -2.99 1.31 -0.61
N PHE A 118 -3.44 2.51 -0.23
CA PHE A 118 -3.27 3.01 1.14
C PHE A 118 -4.12 2.25 2.15
N VAL A 119 -5.37 1.90 1.80
CA VAL A 119 -6.23 1.07 2.65
C VAL A 119 -5.56 -0.27 2.93
N ASN A 120 -4.97 -0.88 1.91
CA ASN A 120 -4.26 -2.14 2.06
C ASN A 120 -3.04 -2.03 2.99
N MET A 121 -2.23 -0.99 2.79
CA MET A 121 -1.11 -0.69 3.67
C MET A 121 -1.55 -0.54 5.13
N PHE A 122 -2.54 0.31 5.40
CA PHE A 122 -3.04 0.54 6.76
C PHE A 122 -3.73 -0.69 7.37
N SER A 123 -4.50 -1.44 6.58
CA SER A 123 -5.14 -2.69 7.01
C SER A 123 -4.10 -3.72 7.47
N SER A 124 -3.01 -3.87 6.70
CA SER A 124 -1.89 -4.76 7.04
C SER A 124 -1.16 -4.33 8.32
N ILE A 125 -0.92 -3.03 8.48
CA ILE A 125 -0.31 -2.47 9.69
C ILE A 125 -1.18 -2.73 10.91
N PHE A 126 -2.47 -2.41 10.82
CA PHE A 126 -3.39 -2.60 11.94
C PHE A 126 -3.52 -4.07 12.29
N LEU A 127 -3.51 -4.97 11.31
CA LEU A 127 -3.46 -6.41 11.55
C LEU A 127 -2.25 -6.82 12.38
N LEU A 128 -1.04 -6.33 12.05
CA LEU A 128 0.17 -6.64 12.81
C LEU A 128 0.08 -6.14 14.26
N VAL A 129 -0.43 -4.92 14.45
CA VAL A 129 -0.70 -4.36 15.78
C VAL A 129 -1.69 -5.22 16.54
N PHE A 130 -2.82 -5.60 15.93
CA PHE A 130 -3.83 -6.42 16.58
C PHE A 130 -3.34 -7.81 16.94
N ILE A 131 -2.61 -8.49 16.06
CA ILE A 131 -2.01 -9.79 16.39
C ILE A 131 -1.04 -9.62 17.58
N SER A 132 -0.26 -8.53 17.62
CA SER A 132 0.70 -8.29 18.70
C SER A 132 0.00 -8.03 20.04
N VAL A 133 -1.07 -7.24 20.03
CA VAL A 133 -1.93 -6.99 21.20
C VAL A 133 -2.64 -8.27 21.65
N ASP A 134 -3.24 -9.06 20.74
CA ASP A 134 -3.87 -10.35 21.05
C ASP A 134 -2.89 -11.28 21.77
N ARG A 135 -1.65 -11.36 21.29
CA ARG A 135 -0.60 -12.17 21.94
C ARG A 135 -0.20 -11.61 23.30
N CYS A 136 -0.06 -10.29 23.42
CA CYS A 136 0.24 -9.63 24.70
C CYS A 136 -0.85 -9.92 25.74
N VAL A 137 -2.12 -9.75 25.38
CA VAL A 137 -3.27 -10.01 26.24
C VAL A 137 -3.37 -11.49 26.61
N ALA A 138 -3.15 -12.40 25.67
CA ALA A 138 -3.16 -13.84 25.93
C ALA A 138 -2.00 -14.31 26.85
N VAL A 139 -0.91 -13.54 26.96
CA VAL A 139 0.19 -13.80 27.91
C VAL A 139 -0.10 -13.18 29.27
N MET A 140 -0.63 -11.96 29.30
CA MET A 140 -0.87 -11.21 30.53
C MET A 140 -2.12 -11.66 31.28
N PHE A 141 -3.18 -12.01 30.56
CA PHE A 141 -4.51 -12.32 31.09
C PHE A 141 -5.09 -13.60 30.45
N PRO A 142 -4.53 -14.78 30.72
CA PRO A 142 -4.93 -16.03 30.05
C PRO A 142 -6.40 -16.40 30.28
N VAL A 143 -6.93 -16.18 31.50
CA VAL A 143 -8.33 -16.47 31.85
C VAL A 143 -9.29 -15.54 31.10
N TRP A 144 -8.96 -14.25 31.00
CA TRP A 144 -9.76 -13.29 30.23
C TRP A 144 -9.72 -13.62 28.73
N ALA A 145 -8.54 -13.92 28.19
CA ALA A 145 -8.37 -14.30 26.79
C ALA A 145 -9.19 -15.53 26.44
N GLN A 146 -9.30 -16.52 27.33
CA GLN A 146 -10.12 -17.71 27.08
C GLN A 146 -11.62 -17.41 27.08
N ASN A 147 -12.08 -16.46 27.90
CA ASN A 147 -13.51 -16.14 28.03
C ASN A 147 -14.01 -15.08 27.02
N HIS A 148 -13.13 -14.18 26.55
CA HIS A 148 -13.53 -13.02 25.75
C HIS A 148 -13.10 -13.08 24.27
N ARG A 149 -12.20 -14.01 23.90
CA ARG A 149 -11.72 -14.19 22.52
C ARG A 149 -12.76 -14.92 21.67
N THR A 150 -13.79 -14.19 21.23
CA THR A 150 -14.85 -14.69 20.34
C THR A 150 -14.67 -14.20 18.90
N VAL A 151 -15.25 -14.92 17.92
CA VAL A 151 -15.30 -14.50 16.50
C VAL A 151 -15.94 -13.12 16.37
N ARG A 152 -16.97 -12.83 17.18
CA ARG A 152 -17.72 -11.57 17.12
C ARG A 152 -16.84 -10.39 17.51
N THR A 153 -16.10 -10.49 18.61
CA THR A 153 -15.16 -9.45 19.04
C THR A 153 -14.08 -9.22 17.98
N ALA A 154 -13.50 -10.29 17.44
CA ALA A 154 -12.49 -10.18 16.37
C ALA A 154 -13.06 -9.51 15.11
N SER A 155 -14.28 -9.85 14.71
CA SER A 155 -14.94 -9.26 13.54
C SER A 155 -15.22 -7.76 13.74
N VAL A 156 -15.66 -7.35 14.92
CA VAL A 156 -15.88 -5.93 15.25
C VAL A 156 -14.56 -5.15 15.15
N VAL A 157 -13.48 -5.68 15.72
CA VAL A 157 -12.16 -5.04 15.68
C VAL A 157 -11.65 -4.91 14.24
N VAL A 158 -11.81 -5.96 13.42
CA VAL A 158 -11.47 -5.91 11.99
C VAL A 158 -12.26 -4.81 11.28
N VAL A 159 -13.58 -4.74 11.46
CA VAL A 159 -14.41 -3.70 10.83
C VAL A 159 -13.96 -2.30 11.24
N LEU A 160 -13.65 -2.08 12.53
CA LEU A 160 -13.12 -0.81 13.01
C LEU A 160 -11.77 -0.47 12.38
N ALA A 161 -10.89 -1.47 12.22
CA ALA A 161 -9.60 -1.31 11.54
C ALA A 161 -9.77 -0.87 10.08
N TRP A 162 -10.72 -1.47 9.36
CA TRP A 162 -11.04 -1.11 7.98
C TRP A 162 -11.59 0.30 7.87
N VAL A 163 -12.49 0.69 8.77
CA VAL A 163 -13.03 2.06 8.81
C VAL A 163 -11.90 3.06 9.07
N LEU A 164 -11.03 2.79 10.05
CA LEU A 164 -9.89 3.65 10.35
C LEU A 164 -8.92 3.74 9.16
N ALA A 165 -8.62 2.61 8.52
CA ALA A 165 -7.75 2.54 7.35
C ALA A 165 -8.34 3.35 6.18
N ALA A 166 -9.63 3.22 5.92
CA ALA A 166 -10.36 4.01 4.93
C ALA A 166 -10.26 5.51 5.23
N VAL A 167 -10.53 5.93 6.47
CA VAL A 167 -10.47 7.35 6.89
C VAL A 167 -9.06 7.92 6.70
N LEU A 168 -8.02 7.21 7.14
CA LEU A 168 -6.62 7.64 6.96
C LEU A 168 -6.18 7.65 5.49
N SER A 169 -6.88 6.91 4.63
CA SER A 169 -6.61 6.85 3.20
C SER A 169 -7.32 7.95 2.40
N ILE A 170 -8.31 8.66 2.97
CA ILE A 170 -9.07 9.72 2.28
C ILE A 170 -8.16 10.78 1.63
N PRO A 171 -7.07 11.27 2.26
CA PRO A 171 -6.20 12.24 1.61
C PRO A 171 -5.66 11.74 0.26
N SER A 172 -5.44 10.43 0.09
CA SER A 172 -4.98 9.88 -1.21
C SER A 172 -6.00 10.06 -2.34
N ILE A 173 -7.28 10.25 -2.03
CA ILE A 173 -8.31 10.58 -3.01
C ILE A 173 -8.25 12.06 -3.36
N ILE A 174 -8.10 12.92 -2.36
CA ILE A 174 -8.18 14.37 -2.51
C ILE A 174 -7.09 14.89 -3.43
N PHE A 175 -5.84 14.50 -3.19
CA PHE A 175 -4.68 14.99 -3.93
C PHE A 175 -4.47 14.31 -5.28
N ARG A 176 -5.27 13.30 -5.63
CA ARG A 176 -5.09 12.58 -6.89
C ARG A 176 -5.98 13.14 -7.98
N GLU A 177 -5.36 13.50 -9.09
CA GLU A 177 -5.99 14.14 -10.24
C GLU A 177 -5.58 13.47 -11.55
N VAL A 178 -6.37 13.74 -12.60
CA VAL A 178 -6.04 13.37 -13.97
C VAL A 178 -5.86 14.65 -14.76
N LYS A 179 -4.69 14.83 -15.38
CA LYS A 179 -4.43 15.94 -16.31
C LYS A 179 -4.22 15.40 -17.71
N HIS A 180 -4.74 16.13 -18.68
CA HIS A 180 -4.50 15.87 -20.09
C HIS A 180 -3.28 16.67 -20.53
N HIS A 181 -2.28 15.99 -21.07
CA HIS A 181 -1.06 16.59 -21.60
C HIS A 181 -0.70 15.93 -22.92
N MET A 182 -0.46 16.73 -23.97
CA MET A 182 -0.06 16.25 -25.31
C MET A 182 -0.92 15.09 -25.86
N GLY A 183 -2.25 15.19 -25.73
CA GLY A 183 -3.19 14.18 -26.23
C GLY A 183 -3.30 12.90 -25.39
N LYS A 184 -2.63 12.84 -24.24
CA LYS A 184 -2.69 11.71 -23.30
C LYS A 184 -3.13 12.17 -21.91
N SER A 185 -3.70 11.24 -21.16
CA SER A 185 -4.18 11.46 -19.79
C SER A 185 -3.21 10.85 -18.80
N HIS A 186 -2.79 11.60 -17.80
CA HIS A 186 -1.91 11.11 -16.74
C HIS A 186 -2.58 11.22 -15.38
N CYS A 187 -2.52 10.15 -14.60
CA CYS A 187 -2.99 10.10 -13.22
C CYS A 187 -1.82 10.41 -12.28
N PHE A 188 -1.82 11.59 -11.66
CA PHE A 188 -0.70 12.09 -10.85
C PHE A 188 -1.18 12.71 -9.53
N ASN A 189 -0.24 12.97 -8.62
CA ASN A 189 -0.54 13.63 -7.35
C ASN A 189 -0.36 15.15 -7.50
N ASN A 190 -1.43 15.91 -7.31
CA ASN A 190 -1.40 17.37 -7.32
C ASN A 190 -1.04 17.92 -5.94
N TYR A 191 0.23 17.83 -5.55
CA TYR A 191 0.73 18.40 -4.30
C TYR A 191 1.00 19.92 -4.38
N MET A 192 0.87 20.52 -5.57
CA MET A 192 1.19 21.93 -5.81
C MET A 192 0.14 22.92 -5.31
N ALA A 193 -1.06 22.44 -4.94
CA ALA A 193 -2.14 23.32 -4.50
C ALA A 193 -1.93 23.91 -3.09
N ASP A 194 -1.19 23.23 -2.21
CA ASP A 194 -0.87 23.72 -0.86
C ASP A 194 0.31 22.94 -0.21
N PRO A 195 1.53 23.52 -0.15
CA PRO A 195 2.70 22.90 0.45
C PRO A 195 2.53 22.54 1.94
N HIS A 196 1.79 23.35 2.71
CA HIS A 196 1.59 23.11 4.14
C HIS A 196 0.69 21.89 4.38
N SER A 197 -0.33 21.71 3.53
CA SER A 197 -1.18 20.52 3.55
C SER A 197 -0.42 19.25 3.18
N HIS A 198 0.51 19.31 2.22
CA HIS A 198 1.31 18.14 1.83
C HIS A 198 2.18 17.62 2.99
N THR A 199 2.92 18.52 3.65
CA THR A 199 3.77 18.15 4.79
C THR A 199 2.94 17.59 5.94
N ALA A 200 1.79 18.21 6.26
CA ALA A 200 0.91 17.72 7.31
C ALA A 200 0.39 16.30 7.03
N ILE A 201 0.04 15.99 5.78
CA ILE A 201 -0.45 14.66 5.37
C ILE A 201 0.67 13.63 5.36
N ALA A 202 1.86 14.01 4.87
CA ALA A 202 3.02 13.14 4.89
C ALA A 202 3.39 12.77 6.34
N ILE A 203 3.43 13.76 7.24
CA ILE A 203 3.66 13.54 8.67
C ILE A 203 2.54 12.69 9.27
N SER A 204 1.27 12.99 8.99
CA SER A 204 0.17 12.20 9.55
C SER A 204 0.25 10.75 9.12
N ARG A 205 0.58 10.48 7.85
CA ARG A 205 0.77 9.12 7.31
C ARG A 205 1.96 8.42 7.93
N PHE A 206 3.08 9.13 8.11
CA PHE A 206 4.27 8.56 8.76
C PHE A 206 3.97 8.21 10.23
N VAL A 207 3.31 9.10 10.96
CA VAL A 207 2.96 8.86 12.36
C VAL A 207 1.95 7.70 12.48
N SER A 208 0.89 7.70 11.68
CA SER A 208 -0.15 6.68 11.74
C SER A 208 0.28 5.33 11.16
N GLY A 209 1.15 5.35 10.15
CA GLY A 209 1.61 4.16 9.44
C GLY A 209 2.86 3.53 10.05
N PHE A 210 3.71 4.31 10.71
CA PHE A 210 5.00 3.84 11.24
C PHE A 210 5.11 4.02 12.76
N VAL A 211 5.10 5.26 13.23
CA VAL A 211 5.45 5.59 14.62
C VAL A 211 4.50 4.94 15.63
N VAL A 212 3.19 5.13 15.46
CA VAL A 212 2.18 4.60 16.37
C VAL A 212 2.16 3.06 16.37
N PRO A 213 2.06 2.39 15.20
CA PRO A 213 2.12 0.93 15.13
C PRO A 213 3.39 0.33 15.74
N PHE A 214 4.54 0.88 15.38
CA PHE A 214 5.84 0.39 15.85
C PHE A 214 6.00 0.55 17.36
N SER A 215 5.54 1.68 17.91
CA SER A 215 5.55 1.92 19.36
C SER A 215 4.68 0.91 20.12
N ILE A 216 3.45 0.65 19.64
CA ILE A 216 2.55 -0.33 20.27
C ILE A 216 3.18 -1.72 20.23
N ILE A 217 3.73 -2.10 19.08
CA ILE A 217 4.41 -3.38 18.87
C ILE A 217 5.55 -3.53 19.87
N ILE A 218 6.49 -2.58 19.95
CA ILE A 218 7.61 -2.62 20.89
C ILE A 218 7.14 -2.80 22.32
N VAL A 219 6.19 -1.99 22.78
CA VAL A 219 5.65 -2.06 24.14
C VAL A 219 5.07 -3.45 24.43
N CYS A 220 4.27 -3.99 23.51
CA CYS A 220 3.71 -5.34 23.64
C CYS A 220 4.82 -6.40 23.76
N TYR A 221 5.88 -6.33 22.96
CA TYR A 221 6.99 -7.29 23.01
C TYR A 221 7.84 -7.17 24.27
N SER A 222 8.12 -5.94 24.72
CA SER A 222 8.82 -5.70 25.98
C SER A 222 8.05 -6.33 27.14
N VAL A 223 6.73 -6.11 27.22
CA VAL A 223 5.87 -6.71 28.25
C VAL A 223 5.88 -8.24 28.18
N ILE A 224 5.76 -8.83 26.99
CA ILE A 224 5.79 -10.28 26.82
C ILE A 224 7.14 -10.85 27.29
N THR A 225 8.25 -10.25 26.88
CA THR A 225 9.60 -10.72 27.21
C THR A 225 9.86 -10.63 28.71
N LEU A 226 9.54 -9.51 29.33
CA LEU A 226 9.67 -9.33 30.78
C LEU A 226 8.83 -10.35 31.55
N ARG A 227 7.59 -10.61 31.11
CA ARG A 227 6.72 -11.60 31.76
C ARG A 227 7.25 -13.03 31.61
N LEU A 228 7.78 -13.38 30.43
CA LEU A 228 8.37 -14.70 30.19
C LEU A 228 9.67 -14.91 30.97
N MET A 229 10.47 -13.86 31.19
CA MET A 229 11.67 -13.93 32.04
C MET A 229 11.34 -14.07 33.52
N GLY A 230 10.30 -13.38 34.00
CA GLY A 230 9.86 -13.44 35.40
C GLY A 230 9.04 -14.68 35.78
N SER A 231 8.45 -15.38 34.80
CA SER A 231 7.67 -16.60 35.03
C SER A 231 8.48 -17.85 34.69
N GLN A 232 8.43 -18.92 35.50
CA GLN A 232 9.05 -20.22 35.17
C GLN A 232 8.39 -20.93 33.96
N ILE A 233 7.46 -20.28 33.26
CA ILE A 233 6.72 -20.82 32.13
C ILE A 233 7.64 -20.78 30.90
N LYS A 234 8.25 -21.92 30.56
CA LYS A 234 8.97 -22.13 29.28
C LYS A 234 7.99 -22.09 28.11
N ARG A 235 7.60 -20.91 27.66
CA ARG A 235 6.83 -20.74 26.41
C ARG A 235 7.78 -20.65 25.23
N SER A 236 7.43 -21.27 24.11
CA SER A 236 8.27 -21.27 22.90
C SER A 236 8.48 -19.84 22.39
N SER A 237 9.73 -19.46 22.11
CA SER A 237 10.08 -18.18 21.47
C SER A 237 9.80 -18.16 19.96
N LYS A 238 9.42 -19.30 19.36
CA LYS A 238 9.09 -19.44 17.94
C LYS A 238 8.05 -18.41 17.42
N PRO A 239 6.87 -18.24 18.05
CA PRO A 239 5.90 -17.22 17.62
C PRO A 239 6.47 -15.79 17.69
N LEU A 240 7.32 -15.47 18.67
CA LEU A 240 7.95 -14.15 18.78
C LEU A 240 8.91 -13.90 17.62
N LYS A 241 9.73 -14.90 17.26
CA LYS A 241 10.65 -14.82 16.11
C LYS A 241 9.90 -14.61 14.79
N ILE A 242 8.79 -15.32 14.59
CA ILE A 242 7.96 -15.17 13.39
C ILE A 242 7.42 -13.74 13.31
N MET A 243 6.91 -13.20 14.41
CA MET A 243 6.35 -11.85 14.37
C MET A 243 7.42 -10.76 14.25
N MET A 244 8.59 -10.92 14.88
CA MET A 244 9.74 -10.04 14.63
C MET A 244 10.14 -10.03 13.16
N ALA A 245 10.18 -11.21 12.52
CA ALA A 245 10.44 -11.30 11.08
C ALA A 245 9.35 -10.58 10.26
N LEU A 246 8.07 -10.72 10.62
CA LEU A 246 6.97 -10.03 9.94
C LEU A 246 7.10 -8.49 10.07
N ILE A 247 7.50 -7.99 11.23
CA ILE A 247 7.70 -6.56 11.48
C ILE A 247 8.86 -6.04 10.62
N VAL A 248 10.01 -6.72 10.62
CA VAL A 248 11.19 -6.36 9.80
C VAL A 248 10.92 -6.47 8.29
N THR A 249 10.00 -7.35 7.88
CA THR A 249 9.63 -7.45 6.46
C THR A 249 8.67 -6.35 6.03
N PHE A 250 7.87 -5.84 6.97
CA PHE A 250 6.81 -4.88 6.68
C PHE A 250 7.28 -3.42 6.78
N PHE A 251 8.22 -3.13 7.68
CA PHE A 251 8.81 -1.80 7.93
C PHE A 251 10.21 -1.69 7.35
#